data_AF-A0A7K4U472-F1
#
_entry.id   AF-A0A7K4U472-F1
#
_cell.length_a   1.000
_cell.length_b   1.000
_cell.length_c   1.000
_cell.angle_alpha   90.00
_cell.angle_beta   90.00
_cell.angle_gamma   90.00
#
_symmetry.space_group_name_H-M   'P 1'
#
loop_
_entity.id
_entity.type
_entity.pdbx_description
1 polymer ?
#
loop_
_entity_poly.entity_id
_entity_poly.type
_entity_poly.pdbx_seq_one_letter_code
_entity_poly.pdbx_strand_id
1 'polypeptide(L)'
;MKILTCPAHLQRLEGILRKSLPLALPVFGAVLNINRGNPGNFEVLVDKWPEFGAVLARPSGEVASGDMGNCKRKGDTVPWHVPGKDWEVPVEGIGGAGGYWGRVPAPGVRVGSLSPSHVDLLNDTWPYGGNARSRRYLAEILGRFPQVCLQDSSGQPVAWVLTDHFGTGTHSYTLPEQRRQGHMQVALTVAAQRAHARGFPTFG
;
A
#
# COMPACT_ATOMS: atom_id res chain seq x y z
N MET A 1 17.69 -15.62 14.93
CA MET A 1 16.53 -14.75 14.62
C MET A 1 15.25 -15.46 15.03
N LYS A 2 14.31 -14.75 15.65
CA LYS A 2 13.04 -15.26 16.15
C LYS A 2 11.89 -14.62 15.39
N ILE A 3 10.92 -15.43 14.95
CA ILE A 3 9.69 -14.94 14.32
C ILE A 3 8.71 -14.51 15.43
N LEU A 4 8.18 -13.30 15.34
CA LEU A 4 7.15 -12.81 16.25
C LEU A 4 5.76 -13.09 15.68
N THR A 5 5.07 -14.06 16.29
CA THR A 5 3.68 -14.41 15.93
C THR A 5 2.67 -13.97 16.99
N CYS A 6 3.11 -13.74 18.24
CA CYS A 6 2.25 -13.33 19.34
C CYS A 6 1.74 -11.90 19.14
N PRO A 7 0.41 -11.65 19.13
CA PRO A 7 -0.15 -10.31 18.97
C PRO A 7 0.36 -9.31 20.00
N ALA A 8 0.53 -9.71 21.26
CA ALA A 8 1.06 -8.84 22.31
C ALA A 8 2.51 -8.39 22.03
N HIS A 9 3.33 -9.27 21.43
CA HIS A 9 4.69 -8.90 21.03
C HIS A 9 4.70 -7.97 19.83
N LEU A 10 3.84 -8.20 18.84
CA LEU A 10 3.73 -7.33 17.67
C LEU A 10 3.20 -5.93 18.03
N GLN A 11 2.25 -5.82 18.95
CA GLN A 11 1.78 -4.54 19.48
C GLN A 11 2.87 -3.79 20.25
N ARG A 12 3.65 -4.51 21.07
CA ARG A 12 4.80 -3.90 21.76
C ARG A 12 5.87 -3.44 20.79
N LEU A 13 6.17 -4.24 19.75
CA LEU A 13 7.11 -3.89 18.70
C LEU A 13 6.65 -2.64 17.94
N GLU A 14 5.36 -2.57 17.56
CA GLU A 14 4.77 -1.39 16.93
C GLU A 14 4.99 -0.13 17.78
N GLY A 15 4.71 -0.21 19.08
CA GLY A 15 4.92 0.91 20.01
C GLY A 15 6.39 1.35 20.15
N ILE A 16 7.33 0.40 20.09
CA ILE A 16 8.78 0.71 20.12
C ILE A 16 9.20 1.36 18.80
N LEU A 17 8.85 0.77 17.65
CA LEU A 17 9.20 1.29 16.33
C LEU A 17 8.61 2.68 16.08
N ARG A 18 7.41 2.96 16.60
CA ARG A 18 6.77 4.28 16.52
C ARG A 18 7.64 5.39 17.13
N LYS A 19 8.37 5.10 18.22
CA LYS A 19 9.27 6.07 18.88
C LYS A 19 10.55 6.33 18.09
N SER A 20 10.91 5.42 17.19
CA SER A 20 12.11 5.48 16.35
C SER A 20 11.81 5.95 14.92
N LEU A 21 10.62 6.50 14.67
CA LEU A 21 10.30 7.17 13.41
C LEU A 21 11.15 8.45 13.26
N PRO A 22 11.64 8.77 12.04
CA PRO A 22 11.32 8.14 10.76
C PRO A 22 12.24 6.96 10.37
N LEU A 23 13.29 6.64 11.14
CA LEU A 23 14.28 5.61 10.78
C LEU A 23 13.67 4.20 10.66
N ALA A 24 12.64 3.91 11.45
CA ALA A 24 11.94 2.64 11.47
C ALA A 24 10.79 2.53 10.44
N LEU A 25 10.59 3.53 9.58
CA LEU A 25 9.36 3.66 8.78
C LEU A 25 9.00 2.43 7.92
N PRO A 26 9.92 1.82 7.13
CA PRO A 26 9.56 0.67 6.31
C PRO A 26 9.09 -0.52 7.14
N VAL A 27 9.84 -0.85 8.19
CA VAL A 27 9.53 -2.00 9.06
C VAL A 27 8.27 -1.73 9.89
N PHE A 28 8.09 -0.49 10.37
CA PHE A 28 6.90 -0.08 11.10
C PHE A 28 5.63 -0.30 10.27
N GLY A 29 5.64 0.10 9.01
CA GLY A 29 4.49 -0.07 8.12
C GLY A 29 4.14 -1.53 7.86
N ALA A 30 5.13 -2.41 7.70
CA ALA A 30 4.89 -3.86 7.61
C ALA A 30 4.28 -4.41 8.91
N VAL A 31 4.83 -4.07 10.08
CA VAL A 31 4.30 -4.51 11.38
C VAL A 31 2.86 -4.03 11.58
N LEU A 32 2.56 -2.79 11.20
CA LEU A 32 1.21 -2.23 11.27
C LEU A 32 0.24 -3.01 10.35
N ASN A 33 0.63 -3.32 9.11
CA ASN A 33 -0.19 -4.14 8.22
C ASN A 33 -0.40 -5.57 8.76
N ILE A 34 0.62 -6.17 9.39
CA ILE A 34 0.50 -7.48 10.05
C ILE A 34 -0.51 -7.41 11.21
N ASN A 35 -0.41 -6.39 12.06
CA ASN A 35 -1.34 -6.16 13.18
C ASN A 35 -2.79 -5.90 12.72
N ARG A 36 -2.99 -5.48 11.47
CA ARG A 36 -4.31 -5.18 10.89
C ARG A 36 -4.82 -6.29 9.95
N GLY A 37 -4.36 -7.53 10.13
CA GLY A 37 -4.87 -8.70 9.39
C GLY A 37 -3.94 -9.26 8.33
N ASN A 38 -2.73 -8.70 8.19
CA ASN A 38 -1.64 -9.23 7.37
C ASN A 38 -2.01 -9.58 5.90
N PRO A 39 -2.55 -8.62 5.12
CA PRO A 39 -3.02 -8.89 3.75
C PRO A 39 -1.92 -9.36 2.80
N GLY A 40 -0.66 -9.07 3.12
CA GLY A 40 0.50 -9.47 2.31
C GLY A 40 1.12 -10.82 2.71
N ASN A 41 0.61 -11.49 3.73
CA ASN A 41 1.22 -12.68 4.34
C ASN A 41 2.70 -12.48 4.69
N PHE A 42 3.00 -11.42 5.44
CA PHE A 42 4.33 -11.10 5.93
C PHE A 42 4.57 -11.66 7.34
N GLU A 43 5.82 -11.91 7.65
CA GLU A 43 6.29 -12.25 8.99
C GLU A 43 7.41 -11.29 9.42
N VAL A 44 7.49 -11.07 10.73
CA VAL A 44 8.49 -10.19 11.33
C VAL A 44 9.47 -11.02 12.15
N LEU A 45 10.74 -10.84 11.83
CA LEU A 45 11.86 -11.48 12.50
C LEU A 45 12.63 -10.44 13.31
N VAL A 46 13.04 -10.84 14.51
CA VAL A 46 13.95 -10.07 15.36
C VAL A 46 15.18 -10.88 15.68
N ASP A 47 16.32 -10.23 15.92
CA ASP A 47 17.53 -10.91 16.35
C ASP A 47 17.35 -11.49 17.77
N LYS A 48 16.83 -10.67 18.69
CA LYS A 48 16.58 -10.98 20.10
C LYS A 48 15.23 -10.40 20.55
N TRP A 49 14.68 -10.86 21.67
CA TRP A 49 13.45 -10.31 22.26
C TRP A 49 13.51 -10.47 23.78
N PRO A 50 13.13 -9.46 24.58
CA PRO A 50 12.45 -8.19 24.23
C PRO A 50 13.36 -7.05 23.77
N GLU A 51 14.67 -7.13 23.99
CA GLU A 51 15.66 -6.17 23.51
C GLU A 51 16.20 -6.65 22.16
N PHE A 52 15.97 -5.89 21.09
CA PHE A 52 16.38 -6.23 19.73
C PHE A 52 17.26 -5.13 19.13
N GLY A 53 18.23 -5.54 18.31
CA GLY A 53 19.08 -4.62 17.53
C GLY A 53 18.66 -4.55 16.06
N ALA A 54 18.00 -5.59 15.55
CA ALA A 54 17.57 -5.67 14.17
C ALA A 54 16.16 -6.26 14.04
N VAL A 55 15.37 -5.67 13.14
CA VAL A 55 14.02 -6.13 12.80
C VAL A 55 13.92 -6.25 11.29
N LEU A 56 13.43 -7.38 10.81
CA LEU A 56 13.24 -7.68 9.40
C LEU A 56 11.78 -8.07 9.16
N ALA A 57 11.14 -7.47 8.17
CA ALA A 57 9.86 -7.92 7.65
C ALA A 57 10.07 -8.59 6.29
N ARG A 58 9.52 -9.79 6.09
CA ARG A 58 9.60 -10.53 4.82
C ARG A 58 8.31 -11.29 4.53
N PRO A 59 8.07 -11.72 3.28
CA PRO A 59 7.02 -12.68 2.97
C PRO A 59 7.19 -13.98 3.76
N SER A 60 6.11 -14.51 4.32
CA SER A 60 6.16 -15.77 5.06
C SER A 60 6.47 -16.94 4.12
N GLY A 61 7.38 -17.82 4.56
CA GLY A 61 7.83 -18.97 3.77
C GLY A 61 8.97 -18.70 2.78
N GLU A 62 9.46 -17.46 2.66
CA GLU A 62 10.65 -17.14 1.87
C GLU A 62 11.92 -17.48 2.68
N VAL A 63 12.24 -18.77 2.77
CA VAL A 63 13.57 -19.23 3.18
C VAL A 63 14.51 -18.90 2.02
N ALA A 64 15.50 -18.04 2.27
CA ALA A 64 16.60 -17.79 1.33
C ALA A 64 17.43 -19.08 1.20
N SER A 65 16.94 -20.04 0.43
CA SER A 65 17.78 -21.05 -0.18
C SER A 65 18.35 -20.40 -1.42
N GLY A 66 19.67 -20.19 -1.43
CA GLY A 66 20.38 -19.69 -2.59
C GLY A 66 20.23 -20.67 -3.75
N ASP A 67 19.24 -20.43 -4.60
CA ASP A 67 19.18 -20.89 -5.97
C ASP A 67 18.17 -20.00 -6.72
N MET A 68 18.69 -19.14 -7.60
CA MET A 68 17.91 -18.38 -8.58
C MET A 68 17.34 -19.37 -9.60
N GLY A 69 16.24 -20.02 -9.26
CA GLY A 69 15.59 -20.98 -10.13
C GLY A 69 14.19 -21.35 -9.66
N ASN A 70 13.19 -20.61 -10.15
CA ASN A 70 11.80 -21.08 -10.24
C ASN A 70 11.12 -21.46 -8.91
N CYS A 71 10.80 -20.48 -8.06
CA CYS A 71 9.81 -20.69 -7.00
C CYS A 71 8.38 -20.59 -7.56
N LYS A 72 7.81 -21.73 -7.93
CA LYS A 72 6.35 -21.90 -8.01
C LYS A 72 5.75 -21.59 -6.64
N ARG A 73 5.26 -20.36 -6.44
CA ARG A 73 4.32 -20.06 -5.35
C ARG A 73 3.09 -20.94 -5.56
N LYS A 74 2.83 -21.86 -4.62
CA LYS A 74 1.52 -22.51 -4.49
C LYS A 74 0.51 -21.40 -4.25
N GLY A 75 -0.16 -21.00 -5.33
CA GLY A 75 -1.25 -20.07 -5.30
C GLY A 75 -2.49 -20.79 -4.85
N ASP A 76 -2.73 -20.79 -3.55
CA ASP A 76 -4.10 -20.85 -3.05
C ASP A 76 -4.58 -19.39 -2.97
N THR A 77 -4.83 -18.81 -4.15
CA THR A 77 -5.55 -17.55 -4.26
C THR A 77 -7.01 -17.86 -3.91
N VAL A 78 -7.33 -17.93 -2.63
CA VAL A 78 -8.73 -17.79 -2.19
C VAL A 78 -9.18 -16.41 -2.64
N PRO A 79 -10.22 -16.29 -3.49
CA PRO A 79 -10.81 -15.00 -3.81
C PRO A 79 -11.31 -14.41 -2.49
N TRP A 80 -10.77 -13.26 -2.09
CA TRP A 80 -11.26 -12.57 -0.91
C TRP A 80 -12.69 -12.11 -1.15
N HIS A 81 -13.60 -12.58 -0.32
CA HIS A 81 -14.88 -11.92 -0.09
C HIS A 81 -14.55 -10.63 0.67
N VAL A 82 -14.85 -9.46 0.07
CA VAL A 82 -14.68 -8.15 0.71
C VAL A 82 -15.79 -8.01 1.76
N PRO A 83 -15.52 -8.19 3.07
CA PRO A 83 -16.55 -8.02 4.07
C PRO A 83 -16.58 -6.53 4.42
N GLY A 84 -17.58 -5.82 3.89
CA GLY A 84 -18.02 -4.56 4.45
C GLY A 84 -17.18 -3.32 4.12
N LYS A 85 -17.87 -2.18 4.19
CA LYS A 85 -17.52 -0.81 3.77
C LYS A 85 -16.35 -0.15 4.52
N ASP A 86 -15.51 -0.90 5.24
CA ASP A 86 -14.54 -0.34 6.19
C ASP A 86 -13.32 0.33 5.52
N TRP A 87 -13.16 0.20 4.20
CA TRP A 87 -12.11 0.87 3.43
C TRP A 87 -12.55 2.19 2.78
N GLU A 88 -13.87 2.43 2.72
CA GLU A 88 -14.43 3.66 2.21
C GLU A 88 -14.67 4.62 3.37
N VAL A 89 -13.63 5.37 3.76
CA VAL A 89 -13.87 6.57 4.57
C VAL A 89 -14.50 7.64 3.67
N PRO A 90 -15.69 8.16 4.01
CA PRO A 90 -16.29 9.28 3.29
C PRO A 90 -15.34 10.47 3.29
N VAL A 91 -15.19 11.12 2.14
CA VAL A 91 -14.32 12.30 1.96
C VAL A 91 -14.99 13.57 2.54
N GLU A 92 -16.16 13.43 3.18
CA GLU A 92 -16.95 14.55 3.69
C GLU A 92 -16.53 14.91 5.13
N GLY A 93 -15.97 16.11 5.28
CA GLY A 93 -15.80 16.75 6.58
C GLY A 93 -14.36 16.87 7.09
N ILE A 94 -13.44 17.46 6.32
CA ILE A 94 -12.10 17.79 6.84
C ILE A 94 -11.66 19.17 6.35
N GLY A 95 -12.22 20.21 6.97
CA GLY A 95 -11.68 21.57 6.93
C GLY A 95 -10.60 21.72 8.00
N GLY A 96 -9.35 21.36 7.66
CA GLY A 96 -8.17 21.59 8.50
C GLY A 96 -7.33 22.73 7.94
N ALA A 97 -7.03 23.73 8.77
CA ALA A 97 -6.25 24.92 8.42
C ALA A 97 -4.80 24.57 8.02
N GLY A 98 -4.58 24.38 6.73
CA GLY A 98 -3.26 24.24 6.11
C GLY A 98 -3.46 24.10 4.60
N GLY A 99 -2.97 25.08 3.82
CA GLY A 99 -3.31 25.30 2.40
C GLY A 99 -2.99 24.17 1.40
N TYR A 100 -2.62 22.98 1.87
CA TYR A 100 -2.25 21.78 1.11
C TYR A 100 -3.35 20.70 1.13
N TRP A 101 -4.31 20.78 2.07
CA TRP A 101 -5.27 19.70 2.39
C TRP A 101 -6.69 19.86 1.81
N GLY A 102 -6.90 20.82 0.89
CA GLY A 102 -8.25 21.21 0.45
C GLY A 102 -8.51 21.17 -1.06
N ARG A 103 -7.64 20.56 -1.87
CA ARG A 103 -7.85 20.52 -3.33
C ARG A 103 -8.91 19.46 -3.67
N VAL A 104 -10.08 19.95 -4.07
CA VAL A 104 -11.17 19.12 -4.61
C VAL A 104 -10.75 18.57 -5.99
N PRO A 105 -11.14 17.34 -6.36
CA PRO A 105 -11.00 16.85 -7.72
C PRO A 105 -11.57 17.85 -8.75
N ALA A 106 -10.96 17.92 -9.93
CA ALA A 106 -11.48 18.76 -11.01
C ALA A 106 -12.91 18.33 -11.39
N PRO A 107 -13.76 19.25 -11.90
CA PRO A 107 -15.09 18.89 -12.38
C PRO A 107 -15.03 17.73 -13.39
N GLY A 108 -15.84 16.68 -13.18
CA GLY A 108 -15.84 15.47 -14.01
C GLY A 108 -14.81 14.41 -13.62
N VAL A 109 -14.01 14.65 -12.58
CA VAL A 109 -13.08 13.66 -12.01
C VAL A 109 -13.53 13.29 -10.60
N ARG A 110 -13.59 12.00 -10.30
CA ARG A 110 -13.99 11.47 -8.98
C ARG A 110 -12.93 10.55 -8.40
N VAL A 111 -12.91 10.43 -7.08
CA VAL A 111 -12.11 9.40 -6.42
C VAL A 111 -12.75 8.04 -6.65
N GLY A 112 -11.94 7.06 -7.04
CA GLY A 112 -12.31 5.68 -7.26
C GLY A 112 -11.29 4.71 -6.63
N SER A 113 -11.37 3.46 -7.05
CA SER A 113 -10.40 2.43 -6.66
C SER A 113 -9.89 1.63 -7.86
N LEU A 114 -8.62 1.22 -7.80
CA LEU A 114 -8.08 0.27 -8.78
C LEU A 114 -8.33 -1.16 -8.32
N SER A 115 -8.97 -1.93 -9.19
CA SER A 115 -9.06 -3.39 -9.15
C SER A 115 -8.04 -4.06 -10.07
N PRO A 116 -7.81 -5.38 -9.92
CA PRO A 116 -6.95 -6.17 -10.82
C PRO A 116 -7.32 -6.08 -12.32
N SER A 117 -8.54 -5.67 -12.66
CA SER A 117 -8.94 -5.41 -14.05
C SER A 117 -8.15 -4.29 -14.73
N HIS A 118 -7.52 -3.39 -13.97
CA HIS A 118 -6.72 -2.30 -14.50
C HIS A 118 -5.22 -2.65 -14.62
N VAL A 119 -4.84 -3.91 -14.37
CA VAL A 119 -3.43 -4.30 -14.36
C VAL A 119 -2.73 -4.03 -15.68
N ASP A 120 -3.43 -4.23 -16.80
CA ASP A 120 -2.87 -4.07 -18.13
C ASP A 120 -2.57 -2.58 -18.41
N LEU A 121 -3.47 -1.67 -18.04
CA LEU A 121 -3.23 -0.22 -18.09
C LEU A 121 -1.98 0.19 -17.30
N LEU A 122 -1.83 -0.29 -16.07
CA LEU A 122 -0.67 0.04 -15.23
C LEU A 122 0.62 -0.55 -15.79
N ASN A 123 0.53 -1.76 -16.36
CA ASN A 123 1.67 -2.45 -16.95
C ASN A 123 2.15 -1.76 -18.22
N ASP A 124 1.24 -1.20 -19.02
CA ASP A 124 1.58 -0.53 -20.28
C ASP A 124 2.08 0.91 -20.06
N THR A 125 1.60 1.57 -19.00
CA THR A 125 2.00 2.95 -18.66
C THR A 125 3.30 3.03 -17.86
N TRP A 126 3.73 1.93 -17.24
CA TRP A 126 4.96 1.88 -16.46
C TRP A 126 6.18 1.72 -17.37
N PRO A 127 7.21 2.60 -17.32
CA PRO A 127 8.38 2.50 -18.19
C PRO A 127 9.17 1.18 -18.09
N TYR A 128 9.10 0.52 -16.94
CA TYR A 128 9.72 -0.80 -16.70
C TYR A 128 8.73 -1.96 -16.85
N GLY A 129 7.52 -1.66 -17.30
CA GLY A 129 6.41 -2.57 -17.48
C GLY A 129 6.47 -3.31 -18.82
N GLY A 130 5.29 -3.62 -19.37
CA GLY A 130 5.15 -4.31 -20.66
C GLY A 130 5.54 -5.78 -20.68
N ASN A 131 5.75 -6.42 -19.51
CA ASN A 131 6.17 -7.81 -19.44
C ASN A 131 5.35 -8.64 -18.43
N ALA A 132 5.42 -9.97 -18.56
CA ALA A 132 4.66 -10.88 -17.70
C ALA A 132 5.02 -10.77 -16.21
N ARG A 133 6.27 -10.40 -15.90
CA ARG A 133 6.75 -10.26 -14.51
C ARG A 133 6.19 -8.99 -13.87
N SER A 134 6.25 -7.85 -14.55
CA SER A 134 5.66 -6.59 -14.09
C SER A 134 4.15 -6.70 -13.94
N ARG A 135 3.47 -7.32 -14.90
CA ARG A 135 2.02 -7.58 -14.83
C ARG A 135 1.66 -8.41 -13.60
N ARG A 136 2.39 -9.51 -13.34
CA ARG A 136 2.16 -10.36 -12.16
C ARG A 136 2.38 -9.60 -10.85
N TYR A 137 3.42 -8.79 -10.78
CA TYR A 137 3.72 -7.95 -9.62
C TYR A 137 2.61 -6.91 -9.36
N LEU A 138 2.15 -6.21 -10.40
CA LEU A 138 1.06 -5.24 -10.30
C LEU A 138 -0.26 -5.91 -9.90
N ALA A 139 -0.60 -7.07 -10.49
CA ALA A 139 -1.78 -7.85 -10.10
C ALA A 139 -1.75 -8.24 -8.62
N GLU A 140 -0.59 -8.63 -8.10
CA GLU A 140 -0.41 -8.98 -6.69
C GLU A 140 -0.59 -7.76 -5.77
N ILE A 141 -0.09 -6.59 -6.15
CA ILE A 141 -0.30 -5.33 -5.40
C ILE A 141 -1.78 -4.94 -5.40
N LEU A 142 -2.42 -4.95 -6.56
CA LEU A 142 -3.84 -4.61 -6.73
C LEU A 142 -4.77 -5.60 -6.00
N GLY A 143 -4.34 -6.85 -5.85
CA GLY A 143 -5.09 -7.88 -5.12
C GLY A 143 -4.97 -7.80 -3.60
N ARG A 144 -4.01 -7.04 -3.05
CA ARG A 144 -3.73 -6.98 -1.61
C ARG A 144 -4.39 -5.81 -0.89
N PHE A 145 -4.45 -4.65 -1.54
CA PHE A 145 -4.96 -3.43 -0.94
C PHE A 145 -5.83 -2.68 -1.94
N PRO A 146 -6.99 -2.13 -1.54
CA PRO A 146 -7.73 -1.24 -2.42
C PRO A 146 -6.94 0.05 -2.62
N GLN A 147 -6.47 0.24 -3.85
CA GLN A 147 -5.61 1.37 -4.22
C GLN A 147 -6.46 2.57 -4.60
N VAL A 148 -5.94 3.78 -4.34
CA VAL A 148 -6.62 5.03 -4.68
C VAL A 148 -6.37 5.37 -6.14
N CYS A 149 -7.43 5.69 -6.87
CA CYS A 149 -7.32 6.36 -8.15
C CYS A 149 -8.29 7.53 -8.28
N LEU A 150 -8.02 8.36 -9.27
CA LEU A 150 -8.97 9.31 -9.83
C LEU A 150 -9.49 8.73 -11.13
N GLN A 151 -10.79 8.85 -11.33
CA GLN A 151 -11.50 8.37 -12.50
C GLN A 151 -12.18 9.53 -13.22
N ASP A 152 -12.24 9.48 -14.54
CA ASP A 152 -13.03 10.42 -15.34
C ASP A 152 -14.54 10.13 -15.27
N SER A 153 -15.34 10.90 -16.02
CA SER A 153 -16.79 10.73 -16.12
C SER A 153 -17.23 9.39 -16.71
N SER A 154 -16.34 8.69 -17.43
CA SER A 154 -16.58 7.35 -17.96
C SER A 154 -16.19 6.23 -17.00
N GLY A 155 -15.62 6.58 -15.83
CA GLY A 155 -15.14 5.64 -14.82
C GLY A 155 -13.73 5.11 -15.08
N GLN A 156 -13.01 5.66 -16.08
CA GLN A 156 -11.66 5.20 -16.42
C GLN A 156 -10.58 5.86 -15.55
N PRO A 157 -9.54 5.12 -15.10
CA PRO A 157 -8.50 5.69 -14.24
C PRO A 157 -7.64 6.71 -14.99
N VAL A 158 -7.55 7.93 -14.48
CA VAL A 158 -6.76 9.03 -15.06
C VAL A 158 -5.47 9.33 -14.28
N ALA A 159 -5.49 9.08 -12.97
CA ALA A 159 -4.33 9.21 -12.10
C ALA A 159 -4.47 8.23 -10.92
N TRP A 160 -3.37 7.73 -10.41
CA TRP A 160 -3.39 6.78 -9.30
C TRP A 160 -2.12 6.83 -8.46
N VAL A 161 -2.24 6.30 -7.25
CA VAL A 161 -1.14 6.06 -6.31
C VAL A 161 -1.34 4.67 -5.76
N LEU A 162 -0.34 3.80 -5.94
CA LEU A 162 -0.35 2.49 -5.27
C LEU A 162 0.28 2.64 -3.89
N THR A 163 -0.13 1.80 -2.96
CA THR A 163 0.46 1.66 -1.63
C THR A 163 1.04 0.27 -1.56
N ASP A 164 2.32 0.18 -1.22
CA ASP A 164 2.99 -1.09 -1.03
C ASP A 164 2.66 -1.73 0.34
N HIS A 165 3.28 -2.88 0.61
CA HIS A 165 3.10 -3.62 1.85
C HIS A 165 3.72 -2.93 3.08
N PHE A 166 4.54 -1.90 2.89
CA PHE A 166 5.06 -1.04 3.95
C PHE A 166 4.17 0.19 4.19
N GLY A 167 3.03 0.31 3.51
CA GLY A 167 2.19 1.51 3.62
C GLY A 167 2.80 2.72 2.90
N THR A 168 3.76 2.49 1.99
CA THR A 168 4.45 3.56 1.26
C THR A 168 3.82 3.76 -0.11
N GLY A 169 3.62 5.03 -0.49
CA GLY A 169 3.16 5.39 -1.83
C GLY A 169 4.19 5.00 -2.89
N THR A 170 3.74 4.30 -3.93
CA THR A 170 4.57 3.77 -5.01
C THR A 170 3.80 3.76 -6.34
N HIS A 171 4.52 3.67 -7.46
CA HIS A 171 3.94 3.54 -8.81
C HIS A 171 2.88 4.61 -9.14
N SER A 172 3.06 5.81 -8.59
CA SER A 172 2.18 6.93 -8.81
C SER A 172 2.30 7.41 -10.26
N TYR A 173 1.17 7.53 -10.96
CA TYR A 173 1.16 7.97 -12.35
C TYR A 173 -0.05 8.84 -12.67
N THR A 174 0.11 9.70 -13.67
CA THR A 174 -0.97 10.48 -14.27
C THR A 174 -0.83 10.39 -15.78
N LEU A 175 -1.93 10.01 -16.45
CA LEU A 175 -1.99 9.92 -17.89
C LEU A 175 -1.52 11.23 -18.54
N PRO A 176 -0.73 11.19 -19.63
CA PRO A 176 -0.16 12.37 -20.26
C PRO A 176 -1.18 13.48 -20.55
N GLU A 177 -2.38 13.10 -20.99
CA GLU A 177 -3.49 14.00 -21.35
C GLU A 177 -4.06 14.74 -20.12
N GLN A 178 -3.86 14.17 -18.94
CA GLN A 178 -4.44 14.62 -17.66
C GLN A 178 -3.39 15.34 -16.79
N ARG A 179 -2.18 15.57 -17.30
CA ARG A 179 -1.09 16.24 -16.56
C ARG A 179 -1.34 17.74 -16.42
N ARG A 180 -0.69 18.34 -15.41
CA ARG A 180 -0.77 19.77 -15.05
C ARG A 180 -2.15 20.24 -14.57
N GLN A 181 -3.04 19.32 -14.23
CA GLN A 181 -4.36 19.63 -13.65
C GLN A 181 -4.41 19.41 -12.12
N GLY A 182 -3.31 18.98 -11.50
CA GLY A 182 -3.22 18.74 -10.06
C GLY A 182 -3.80 17.40 -9.58
N HIS A 183 -4.19 16.50 -10.50
CA HIS A 183 -4.72 15.18 -10.17
C HIS A 183 -3.82 14.34 -9.25
N MET A 184 -2.51 14.32 -9.52
CA MET A 184 -1.56 13.58 -8.68
C MET A 184 -1.57 14.10 -7.23
N GLN A 185 -1.65 15.41 -7.04
CA GLN A 185 -1.72 16.01 -5.70
C GLN A 185 -2.97 15.52 -4.97
N VAL A 186 -4.13 15.54 -5.64
CA VAL A 186 -5.39 15.06 -5.06
C VAL A 186 -5.32 13.57 -4.74
N ALA A 187 -4.79 12.74 -5.64
CA ALA A 187 -4.66 11.30 -5.41
C ALA A 187 -3.75 10.99 -4.21
N LEU A 188 -2.61 11.70 -4.08
CA LEU A 188 -1.71 11.60 -2.93
C LEU A 188 -2.36 12.07 -1.64
N THR A 189 -3.08 13.20 -1.66
CA THR A 189 -3.81 13.71 -0.48
C THR A 189 -4.82 12.69 0.02
N VAL A 190 -5.62 12.10 -0.88
CA VAL A 190 -6.61 11.08 -0.51
C VAL A 190 -5.94 9.80 0.00
N ALA A 191 -4.85 9.36 -0.64
CA ALA A 191 -4.07 8.22 -0.17
C ALA A 191 -3.48 8.47 1.23
N ALA A 192 -2.92 9.65 1.48
CA ALA A 192 -2.40 10.04 2.77
C ALA A 192 -3.49 10.10 3.85
N GLN A 193 -4.67 10.65 3.54
CA GLN A 193 -5.81 10.66 4.46
C GLN A 193 -6.26 9.24 4.83
N ARG A 194 -6.39 8.34 3.84
CA ARG A 194 -6.73 6.93 4.09
C ARG A 194 -5.66 6.22 4.91
N ALA A 195 -4.38 6.49 4.66
CA ALA A 195 -3.27 5.95 5.42
C ALA A 195 -3.29 6.46 6.88
N HIS A 196 -3.50 7.76 7.08
CA HIS A 196 -3.58 8.38 8.39
C HIS A 196 -4.75 7.82 9.23
N ALA A 197 -5.93 7.66 8.63
CA ALA A 197 -7.09 7.05 9.28
C ALA A 197 -6.82 5.61 9.75
N ARG A 198 -5.88 4.91 9.12
CA ARG A 198 -5.44 3.55 9.48
C ARG A 198 -4.26 3.54 10.46
N GLY A 199 -3.77 4.71 10.88
CA GLY A 199 -2.69 4.87 11.84
C GLY A 199 -1.28 4.92 11.23
N PHE A 200 -1.17 4.94 9.90
CA PHE A 200 0.12 5.11 9.23
C PHE A 200 0.61 6.56 9.38
N PRO A 201 1.90 6.77 9.71
CA PRO A 201 2.48 8.11 9.68
C PRO A 201 2.59 8.57 8.23
N THR A 202 2.13 9.79 7.95
CA THR A 202 2.24 10.42 6.64
C THR A 202 3.38 11.43 6.66
N PHE A 203 4.37 11.24 5.82
CA PHE A 203 5.46 12.19 5.58
C PHE A 203 5.29 12.71 4.16
N GLY A 204 5.39 14.03 3.97
CA GLY A 204 5.18 14.71 2.70
C GLY A 204 5.95 16.01 2.63
#